data_AF-T0T1R4-F1
#
_entry.id   AF-T0T1R4-F1
#
_cell.length_a   1.000
_cell.length_b   1.000
_cell.length_c   1.000
_cell.angle_alpha   90.00
_cell.angle_beta   90.00
_cell.angle_gamma   90.00
#
_symmetry.space_group_name_H-M   'P 1'
#
loop_
_entity.id
_entity.type
_entity.pdbx_description
1 polymer ?
#
loop_
_entity_poly.entity_id
_entity_poly.type
_entity_poly.pdbx_seq_one_letter_code
_entity_poly.pdbx_strand_id
1 'polypeptide(L)'
;MFKKEMKNYDGLLIRPCNSIHTFFMRFSIDAVFLNKDFKVIRIYRDLKPWRMTTIIWKANQVLELRAGTLPDNVKEGDSLTVCTN
;
A
#
# COMPACT_ATOMS: atom_id res chain seq x y z
N MET A 1 -5.62 11.83 1.82
CA MET A 1 -6.11 11.81 3.22
C MET A 1 -7.58 12.17 3.39
N PHE A 2 -8.06 13.38 3.08
CA PHE A 2 -9.42 13.85 3.40
C PHE A 2 -10.61 13.20 2.64
N LYS A 3 -10.49 11.95 2.19
CA LYS A 3 -11.61 11.16 1.67
C LYS A 3 -12.30 10.42 2.82
N LYS A 4 -13.61 10.27 2.76
CA LYS A 4 -14.39 9.51 3.76
C LYS A 4 -14.20 7.99 3.61
N GLU A 5 -14.00 7.54 2.37
CA GLU A 5 -13.85 6.15 1.94
C GLU A 5 -13.03 6.13 0.62
N MET A 6 -12.42 4.99 0.27
CA MET A 6 -11.97 4.72 -1.09
C MET A 6 -13.17 4.34 -1.95
N LYS A 7 -13.55 5.22 -2.88
CA LYS A 7 -14.65 5.03 -3.83
C LYS A 7 -14.18 5.41 -5.22
N ASN A 8 -14.51 4.58 -6.21
CA ASN A 8 -14.18 4.74 -7.64
C ASN A 8 -12.68 4.66 -8.01
N TYR A 9 -11.82 4.18 -7.09
CA TYR A 9 -10.42 3.84 -7.35
C TYR A 9 -10.05 2.63 -6.49
N ASP A 10 -9.58 1.56 -7.12
CA ASP A 10 -9.27 0.29 -6.44
C ASP A 10 -7.96 0.33 -5.65
N GLY A 11 -7.05 1.23 -6.04
CA GLY A 11 -5.77 1.47 -5.39
C GLY A 11 -5.10 2.79 -5.78
N LEU A 12 -4.04 3.13 -5.05
CA LEU A 12 -3.16 4.27 -5.32
C LEU A 12 -1.70 3.80 -5.26
N LEU A 13 -0.97 3.92 -6.37
CA LEU A 13 0.47 3.65 -6.42
C LEU A 13 1.26 4.93 -6.17
N ILE A 14 1.82 5.07 -4.96
CA ILE A 14 2.65 6.20 -4.55
C ILE A 14 4.11 5.91 -4.87
N ARG A 15 4.74 6.76 -5.69
CA ARG A 15 6.16 6.67 -6.05
C ARG A 15 6.78 8.07 -6.27
N PRO A 16 8.03 8.30 -5.83
CA PRO A 16 8.83 7.45 -4.97
C PRO A 16 8.30 7.44 -3.52
N CYS A 17 8.24 6.27 -2.87
CA CYS A 17 7.78 6.14 -1.50
C CYS A 17 8.38 4.91 -0.81
N ASN A 18 8.84 5.07 0.43
CA ASN A 18 9.34 4.00 1.29
C ASN A 18 8.85 4.08 2.75
N SER A 19 7.88 4.94 3.06
CA SER A 19 7.13 5.00 4.34
C SER A 19 5.84 5.86 4.23
N ILE A 20 4.80 5.52 5.01
CA ILE A 20 3.54 6.29 5.24
C ILE A 20 3.09 6.15 6.72
N HIS A 21 2.45 7.07 7.45
CA HIS A 21 1.62 8.24 7.14
C HIS A 21 0.13 7.93 6.89
N THR A 22 -0.61 7.40 7.88
CA THR A 22 -2.09 7.33 7.87
C THR A 22 -2.78 8.43 8.71
N PHE A 23 -2.07 9.51 9.04
CA PHE A 23 -2.46 10.50 10.06
C PHE A 23 -3.78 11.26 9.87
N PHE A 24 -4.25 11.55 8.66
CA PHE A 24 -5.55 12.23 8.47
C PHE A 24 -6.52 11.37 7.64
N MET A 25 -6.40 10.05 7.78
CA MET A 25 -7.28 9.06 7.16
C MET A 25 -8.46 8.72 8.08
N ARG A 26 -9.57 8.28 7.48
CA ARG A 26 -10.81 7.91 8.20
C ARG A 26 -11.13 6.42 8.12
N PHE A 27 -10.32 5.66 7.40
CA PHE A 27 -10.49 4.25 7.09
C PHE A 27 -9.12 3.56 7.04
N SER A 28 -9.08 2.25 7.24
CA SER A 28 -7.87 1.44 7.07
C SER A 28 -7.54 1.20 5.60
N ILE A 29 -6.26 0.97 5.32
CA ILE A 29 -5.77 0.52 4.00
C ILE A 29 -4.94 -0.76 4.13
N ASP A 30 -4.84 -1.53 3.06
CA ASP A 30 -3.72 -2.45 2.88
C ASP A 30 -2.60 -1.67 2.17
N ALA A 31 -1.36 -1.76 2.66
CA ALA A 31 -0.21 -1.08 2.09
C ALA A 31 0.87 -2.09 1.68
N VAL A 32 1.13 -2.18 0.38
CA VAL A 32 2.12 -3.09 -0.21
C VAL A 32 3.34 -2.29 -0.65
N PHE A 33 4.45 -2.50 0.03
CA PHE A 33 5.73 -1.86 -0.28
C PHE A 33 6.44 -2.69 -1.34
N LEU A 34 6.82 -2.05 -2.45
CA LEU A 34 7.39 -2.69 -3.63
C LEU A 34 8.75 -2.09 -3.95
N ASN A 35 9.67 -2.90 -4.50
CA ASN A 35 10.87 -2.37 -5.12
C ASN A 35 10.58 -1.80 -6.53
N LYS A 36 11.64 -1.42 -7.26
CA LYS A 36 11.55 -0.90 -8.65
C LYS A 36 10.98 -1.92 -9.65
N ASP A 37 11.14 -3.20 -9.37
CA ASP A 37 10.75 -4.33 -10.24
C ASP A 37 9.38 -4.91 -9.85
N PHE A 38 8.58 -4.15 -9.09
CA PHE A 38 7.26 -4.56 -8.56
C PHE A 38 7.29 -5.83 -7.68
N LYS A 39 8.44 -6.14 -7.07
CA LYS A 39 8.58 -7.21 -6.07
C LYS A 39 8.14 -6.71 -4.69
N VAL A 40 7.31 -7.50 -4.00
CA VAL A 40 6.81 -7.21 -2.64
C VAL A 40 7.94 -7.32 -1.61
N ILE A 41 8.17 -6.22 -0.89
CA ILE A 41 9.19 -6.07 0.15
C ILE A 41 8.59 -6.10 1.56
N ARG A 42 7.38 -5.57 1.75
CA ARG A 42 6.62 -5.61 3.01
C ARG A 42 5.14 -5.46 2.71
N ILE A 43 4.30 -6.11 3.49
CA ILE A 43 2.85 -5.91 3.48
C ILE A 43 2.42 -5.43 4.87
N TYR A 44 1.58 -4.39 4.93
CA TYR A 44 0.75 -4.09 6.09
C TYR A 44 -0.72 -4.27 5.69
N ARG A 45 -1.39 -5.28 6.23
CA ARG A 45 -2.83 -5.48 6.07
C ARG A 45 -3.58 -4.67 7.14
N ASP A 46 -4.73 -4.10 6.80
CA ASP A 46 -5.61 -3.34 7.70
C ASP A 46 -4.86 -2.28 8.55
N LEU A 47 -3.97 -1.52 7.89
CA LEU A 47 -3.21 -0.43 8.51
C LEU A 47 -4.17 0.69 8.93
N LYS A 48 -4.42 0.75 10.24
CA LYS A 48 -5.38 1.69 10.85
C LYS A 48 -4.98 3.16 10.65
N PRO A 49 -5.96 4.09 10.67
CA PRO A 49 -5.70 5.52 10.85
C PRO A 49 -4.78 5.85 12.03
N TRP A 50 -4.12 7.00 11.97
CA TRP A 50 -3.22 7.49 13.03
C TRP A 50 -2.05 6.54 13.34
N ARG A 51 -1.42 6.01 12.28
CA ARG A 51 -0.23 5.14 12.32
C ARG A 51 0.85 5.64 11.35
N MET A 52 2.07 5.15 11.59
CA MET A 52 3.22 5.34 10.72
C MET A 52 3.98 4.01 10.61
N THR A 53 4.42 3.67 9.40
CA THR A 53 5.29 2.53 9.10
C THR A 53 6.74 2.90 9.36
N THR A 54 7.57 1.89 9.62
CA THR A 54 9.04 2.06 9.58
C THR A 54 9.50 2.40 8.17
N ILE A 55 10.64 3.06 8.02
CA ILE A 55 11.29 3.25 6.71
C ILE A 55 11.72 1.89 6.14
N ILE A 56 11.33 1.60 4.91
CA ILE A 56 11.61 0.33 4.24
C ILE A 56 12.62 0.55 3.12
N TRP A 57 13.91 0.50 3.46
CA TRP A 57 15.03 0.85 2.57
C TRP A 57 15.04 0.16 1.20
N LYS A 58 14.51 -1.06 1.09
CA LYS A 58 14.43 -1.83 -0.17
C LYS A 58 13.19 -1.49 -1.02
N ALA A 59 12.23 -0.74 -0.48
CA ALA A 59 11.06 -0.28 -1.20
C ALA A 59 11.36 1.04 -1.92
N ASN A 60 10.73 1.21 -3.09
CA ASN A 60 10.79 2.44 -3.88
C ASN A 60 9.40 3.02 -4.18
N GLN A 61 8.34 2.22 -4.01
CA GLN A 61 6.95 2.62 -4.20
C GLN A 61 6.04 1.86 -3.23
N VAL A 62 4.87 2.44 -2.93
CA VAL A 62 3.84 1.83 -2.08
C VAL A 62 2.53 1.80 -2.84
N LEU A 63 1.92 0.62 -2.94
CA LEU A 63 0.56 0.44 -3.42
C LEU A 63 -0.38 0.44 -2.21
N GLU A 64 -1.17 1.50 -2.07
CA GLU A 64 -2.27 1.58 -1.11
C GLU A 64 -3.54 0.99 -1.75
N LEU A 65 -4.21 0.07 -1.04
CA LEU A 65 -5.48 -0.54 -1.42
C LEU A 65 -6.49 -0.31 -0.28
N ARG A 66 -7.78 -0.44 -0.58
CA ARG A 66 -8.81 -0.53 0.48
C ARG A 66 -8.50 -1.75 1.35
N ALA A 67 -8.61 -1.61 2.68
CA ALA A 67 -8.33 -2.73 3.58
C ALA A 67 -9.21 -3.96 3.29
N GLY A 68 -8.58 -5.14 3.28
CA GLY A 68 -9.21 -6.41 2.93
C GLY A 68 -9.40 -6.63 1.43
N THR A 69 -8.81 -5.79 0.57
CA THR A 69 -8.81 -5.99 -0.89
C THR A 69 -7.59 -6.80 -1.35
N LEU A 70 -6.48 -6.79 -0.61
CA LEU A 70 -5.30 -7.58 -0.97
C LEU A 70 -5.56 -9.09 -0.75
N PRO A 71 -5.44 -9.97 -1.77
CA PRO A 71 -5.67 -11.41 -1.59
C PRO A 71 -4.73 -12.04 -0.56
N ASP A 72 -5.22 -12.95 0.28
CA ASP A 72 -4.47 -13.51 1.42
C ASP A 72 -3.27 -14.38 1.02
N ASN A 73 -3.25 -14.89 -0.21
CA ASN A 73 -2.12 -15.65 -0.74
C ASN A 73 -0.93 -14.77 -1.17
N VAL A 74 -1.09 -13.44 -1.27
CA VAL A 74 -0.01 -12.50 -1.60
C VAL A 74 0.87 -12.26 -0.38
N LYS A 75 2.18 -12.45 -0.55
CA LYS A 75 3.22 -12.42 0.49
C LYS A 75 4.47 -11.66 0.06
N GLU A 76 5.37 -11.45 1.01
CA GLU A 76 6.70 -10.88 0.73
C GLU A 76 7.52 -11.79 -0.18
N GLY A 77 8.17 -11.21 -1.18
CA GLY A 77 8.92 -11.93 -2.20
C GLY A 77 8.14 -12.21 -3.49
N ASP A 78 6.82 -12.06 -3.52
CA ASP A 78 6.03 -12.17 -4.75
C ASP A 78 6.34 -11.01 -5.72
N SER A 79 6.14 -11.23 -7.02
CA SER A 79 6.20 -10.18 -8.05
C SER A 79 4.79 -9.84 -8.53
N LEU A 80 4.47 -8.55 -8.58
CA LEU A 80 3.18 -8.07 -9.09
C LEU A 80 3.34 -7.50 -10.51
N THR A 81 2.34 -7.71 -11.36
CA THR A 81 2.22 -7.04 -12.66
C THR A 81 1.21 -5.90 -12.55
N VAL A 82 1.57 -4.69 -12.96
CA VAL A 82 0.65 -3.57 -13.04
C VAL A 82 0.17 -3.41 -14.48
N CYS A 83 -1.11 -3.67 -14.71
CA CYS A 83 -1.78 -3.41 -15.97
C CYS A 83 -2.49 -2.05 -15.88
N THR A 84 -2.16 -1.12 -16.76
CA THR A 84 -2.94 0.10 -17.00
C THR A 84 -3.70 -0.06 -18.31
N ASN A 85 -5.00 0.23 -18.29
CA ASN A 85 -5.81 0.38 -19.51
C ASN A 85 -5.45 1.66 -20.28
#